data_AF-A0A7X7EE19-F1
#
_entry.id   AF-A0A7X7EE19-F1
#
_cell.length_a   1.000
_cell.length_b   1.000
_cell.length_c   1.000
_cell.angle_alpha   90.00
_cell.angle_beta   90.00
_cell.angle_gamma   90.00
#
_symmetry.space_group_name_H-M   'P 1'
#
loop_
_entity.id
_entity.type
_entity.pdbx_description
1 polymer ?
#
loop_
_entity_poly.entity_id
_entity_poly.type
_entity_poly.pdbx_seq_one_letter_code
_entity_poly.pdbx_strand_id
1 'polypeptide(L)'
;MFLYRLFVFSKWAKYIGFLSYILSLFSDHILFSHLTLFVLFVVVEIALNASVFFGSIAIICGMLVIKLRYGNSLPSVETHTSKVTYSLPFEGAWAVVNGGFTQAYSHSWNIPVQRYAYDFVQLHEGRSYTGNERDVERYHCYGKAILSPADGVVMKVNNRSNDSLILGKGRYFNQSNHIAGNYVLVKHAEDQYSLMAHLKKDSILVQVGEKVVRGQQLAQCGNTGNSTEPHLHFHLQNGPHFYTSVGLPIRFSDLALQPCPQYSLMDERPVMPLSSMPEGFISRGYIVQNG
;
A
#
# COMPACT_ATOMS: atom_id res chain seq x y z
N MET A 1 -12.70 -19.51 4.12
CA MET A 1 -12.59 -20.54 3.06
C MET A 1 -13.73 -20.48 2.03
N PHE A 2 -15.01 -20.38 2.43
CA PHE A 2 -16.14 -20.25 1.50
C PHE A 2 -16.06 -19.02 0.58
N LEU A 3 -15.89 -17.82 1.13
CA LEU A 3 -15.81 -16.57 0.36
C LEU A 3 -14.68 -16.58 -0.69
N TYR A 4 -13.54 -17.17 -0.34
CA TYR A 4 -12.43 -17.37 -1.27
C TYR A 4 -12.80 -18.31 -2.43
N ARG A 5 -13.43 -19.45 -2.14
CA ARG A 5 -13.90 -20.38 -3.19
C ARG A 5 -14.92 -19.69 -4.11
N LEU A 6 -15.82 -18.89 -3.53
CA LEU A 6 -16.78 -18.10 -4.29
C LEU A 6 -16.09 -17.06 -5.18
N PHE A 7 -15.05 -16.37 -4.68
CA PHE A 7 -14.24 -15.43 -5.46
C PHE A 7 -13.52 -16.10 -6.63
N VAL A 8 -12.91 -17.28 -6.41
CA VAL A 8 -12.24 -18.02 -7.49
C VAL A 8 -13.25 -18.48 -8.55
N PHE A 9 -14.41 -18.96 -8.13
CA PHE A 9 -15.47 -19.37 -9.03
C PHE A 9 -16.02 -18.16 -9.84
N SER A 10 -16.28 -17.04 -9.18
CA SER A 10 -16.85 -15.84 -9.83
C SER A 10 -15.97 -15.30 -10.95
N LYS A 11 -14.64 -15.41 -10.82
CA LYS A 11 -13.68 -14.98 -11.86
C LYS A 11 -13.89 -15.69 -13.20
N TRP A 12 -14.24 -16.97 -13.19
CA TRP A 12 -14.47 -17.73 -14.43
C TRP A 12 -15.94 -17.70 -14.85
N ALA A 13 -16.85 -17.78 -13.88
CA ALA A 13 -18.29 -17.81 -14.12
C ALA A 13 -18.77 -16.60 -14.93
N LYS A 14 -18.28 -15.38 -14.63
CA LYS A 14 -18.68 -14.16 -15.37
C LYS A 14 -18.43 -14.22 -16.89
N TYR A 15 -17.38 -14.93 -17.32
CA TYR A 15 -17.06 -15.05 -18.75
C TYR A 15 -18.00 -16.02 -19.46
N ILE A 16 -18.51 -17.04 -18.77
CA ILE A 16 -19.61 -17.87 -19.27
C ILE A 16 -20.83 -16.99 -19.54
N GLY A 17 -21.15 -16.09 -18.61
CA GLY A 17 -22.24 -15.13 -18.76
C GLY A 17 -22.04 -14.18 -19.94
N PHE A 18 -20.85 -13.58 -20.06
CA PHE A 18 -20.55 -12.65 -21.15
C PHE A 18 -20.57 -13.33 -22.52
N LEU A 19 -19.96 -14.52 -22.65
CA LEU A 19 -20.00 -15.30 -23.88
C LEU A 19 -21.44 -15.69 -24.24
N SER A 20 -22.23 -16.12 -23.25
CA SER A 20 -23.63 -16.49 -23.46
C SER A 20 -24.49 -15.29 -23.85
N TYR A 21 -24.20 -14.10 -23.30
CA TYR A 21 -24.84 -12.85 -23.72
C TYR A 21 -24.56 -12.56 -25.20
N ILE A 22 -23.30 -12.67 -25.65
CA ILE A 22 -22.97 -12.50 -27.06
C ILE A 22 -23.70 -13.54 -27.93
N LEU A 23 -23.68 -14.82 -27.55
CA LEU A 23 -24.35 -15.88 -28.31
C LEU A 23 -25.86 -15.67 -28.38
N SER A 24 -26.48 -15.11 -27.34
CA SER A 24 -27.91 -14.79 -27.33
C SER A 24 -28.32 -13.71 -28.34
N LEU A 25 -27.38 -12.89 -28.82
CA LEU A 25 -27.65 -11.91 -29.88
C LEU A 25 -27.83 -12.57 -31.26
N PHE A 26 -27.37 -13.81 -31.42
CA PHE A 26 -27.40 -14.56 -32.67
C PHE A 26 -28.27 -15.81 -32.62
N SER A 27 -28.83 -16.15 -31.44
CA SER A 27 -29.61 -17.37 -31.23
C SER A 27 -30.55 -17.25 -30.04
N ASP A 28 -31.83 -17.60 -30.25
CA ASP A 28 -32.87 -17.64 -29.20
C ASP A 28 -32.82 -18.92 -28.34
N HIS A 29 -31.72 -19.67 -28.38
CA HIS A 29 -31.63 -20.90 -27.62
C HIS A 29 -31.70 -20.62 -26.12
N ILE A 30 -32.68 -21.22 -25.43
CA ILE A 30 -33.00 -20.96 -24.03
C ILE A 30 -31.80 -21.10 -23.08
N LEU A 31 -30.88 -22.01 -23.40
CA LEU A 31 -29.61 -22.19 -22.67
C LEU A 31 -28.78 -20.89 -22.60
N PHE A 32 -28.64 -20.16 -23.71
CA PHE A 32 -27.83 -18.93 -23.74
C PHE A 32 -28.46 -17.86 -22.86
N SER A 33 -29.79 -17.73 -22.91
CA SER A 33 -30.54 -16.83 -22.01
C SER A 33 -30.28 -17.14 -20.54
N HIS A 34 -30.37 -18.41 -20.11
CA HIS A 34 -30.13 -18.78 -18.72
C HIS A 34 -28.68 -18.55 -18.29
N LEU A 35 -27.72 -18.87 -19.17
CA LEU A 35 -26.31 -18.68 -18.86
C LEU A 35 -25.93 -17.19 -18.78
N THR A 36 -26.67 -16.25 -19.39
CA THR A 36 -26.42 -14.81 -19.21
C THR A 36 -26.50 -14.36 -17.75
N LEU A 37 -27.27 -15.05 -16.90
CA LEU A 37 -27.34 -14.76 -15.46
C LEU A 37 -25.98 -14.90 -14.77
N PHE A 38 -25.02 -15.62 -15.36
CA PHE A 38 -23.68 -15.69 -14.83
C PHE A 38 -22.93 -14.34 -14.89
N VAL A 39 -23.42 -13.35 -15.64
CA VAL A 39 -22.91 -11.96 -15.56
C VAL A 39 -23.08 -11.38 -14.15
N LEU A 40 -24.06 -11.86 -13.36
CA LEU A 40 -24.24 -11.45 -11.97
C LEU A 40 -23.02 -11.78 -11.08
N PHE A 41 -22.14 -12.70 -11.49
CA PHE A 41 -20.87 -12.94 -10.78
C PHE A 41 -19.91 -11.74 -10.83
N VAL A 42 -20.11 -10.78 -11.73
CA VAL A 42 -19.43 -9.47 -11.66
C VAL A 42 -19.83 -8.73 -10.38
N VAL A 43 -21.12 -8.73 -10.04
CA VAL A 43 -21.62 -8.10 -8.80
C VAL A 43 -21.06 -8.83 -7.58
N VAL A 44 -20.96 -10.15 -7.62
CA VAL A 44 -20.34 -10.95 -6.56
C VAL A 44 -18.86 -10.58 -6.39
N GLU A 45 -18.10 -10.43 -7.48
CA GLU A 45 -16.69 -10.04 -7.40
C GLU A 45 -16.49 -8.63 -6.84
N ILE A 46 -17.34 -7.68 -7.26
CA ILE A 46 -17.37 -6.32 -6.70
C ILE A 46 -17.69 -6.40 -5.21
N ALA A 47 -18.71 -7.16 -4.80
CA ALA A 47 -19.09 -7.29 -3.40
C ALA A 47 -17.96 -7.90 -2.55
N LEU A 48 -17.28 -8.93 -3.06
CA LEU A 48 -16.16 -9.60 -2.38
C LEU A 48 -14.89 -8.74 -2.31
N ASN A 49 -14.76 -7.71 -3.16
CA ASN A 49 -13.63 -6.77 -3.16
C ASN A 49 -14.10 -5.31 -3.04
N ALA A 50 -15.21 -5.08 -2.35
CA ALA A 50 -15.90 -3.79 -2.36
C ALA A 50 -14.99 -2.64 -1.91
N SER A 51 -14.16 -2.88 -0.89
CA SER A 51 -13.22 -1.87 -0.39
C SER A 51 -12.19 -1.45 -1.45
N VAL A 52 -11.65 -2.40 -2.23
CA VAL A 52 -10.74 -2.11 -3.35
C VAL A 52 -11.46 -1.39 -4.47
N PHE A 53 -12.63 -1.90 -4.88
CA PHE A 53 -13.41 -1.31 -5.96
C PHE A 53 -13.81 0.13 -5.67
N PHE A 54 -14.51 0.39 -4.57
CA PHE A 54 -14.93 1.73 -4.18
C PHE A 54 -13.76 2.63 -3.79
N GLY A 55 -12.70 2.06 -3.19
CA GLY A 55 -11.46 2.79 -2.94
C GLY A 55 -10.79 3.26 -4.23
N SER A 56 -10.84 2.46 -5.30
CA SER A 56 -10.29 2.83 -6.61
C SER A 56 -11.08 3.95 -7.26
N ILE A 57 -12.42 3.90 -7.17
CA ILE A 57 -13.30 5.00 -7.60
C ILE A 57 -12.98 6.27 -6.80
N ALA A 58 -12.84 6.16 -5.48
CA ALA A 58 -12.52 7.29 -4.61
C ALA A 58 -11.14 7.91 -4.94
N ILE A 59 -10.13 7.10 -5.30
CA ILE A 59 -8.84 7.60 -5.80
C ILE A 59 -9.05 8.40 -7.10
N ILE A 60 -9.81 7.87 -8.06
CA ILE A 60 -10.08 8.56 -9.33
C ILE A 60 -10.79 9.90 -9.09
N CYS A 61 -11.85 9.91 -8.28
CA CYS A 61 -12.55 11.15 -7.90
C CYS A 61 -11.60 12.11 -7.17
N GLY A 62 -10.76 11.58 -6.28
CA GLY A 62 -9.73 12.31 -5.56
C GLY A 62 -8.72 13.00 -6.47
N MET A 63 -8.28 12.31 -7.53
CA MET A 63 -7.40 12.87 -8.54
C MET A 63 -8.04 14.05 -9.28
N LEU A 64 -9.35 14.00 -9.56
CA LEU A 64 -10.08 15.13 -10.14
C LEU A 64 -10.11 16.32 -9.17
N VAL A 65 -10.40 16.09 -7.89
CA VAL A 65 -10.40 17.14 -6.87
C VAL A 65 -9.01 17.77 -6.72
N ILE A 66 -7.95 16.95 -6.69
CA ILE A 66 -6.57 17.40 -6.63
C ILE A 66 -6.21 18.21 -7.87
N LYS A 67 -6.66 17.78 -9.06
CA LYS A 67 -6.44 18.52 -10.30
C LYS A 67 -7.08 19.91 -10.26
N LEU A 68 -8.30 20.02 -9.72
CA LEU A 68 -8.97 21.31 -9.53
C LEU A 68 -8.26 22.20 -8.50
N ARG A 69 -7.69 21.62 -7.44
CA ARG A 69 -7.02 22.39 -6.37
C ARG A 69 -5.60 22.84 -6.73
N TYR A 70 -4.83 21.99 -7.41
CA TYR A 70 -3.39 22.22 -7.65
C TYR A 70 -3.02 22.46 -9.12
N GLY A 71 -3.92 22.19 -10.06
CA GLY A 71 -3.62 22.32 -11.49
C GLY A 71 -2.47 21.39 -11.93
N ASN A 72 -1.33 21.98 -12.32
CA ASN A 72 -0.10 21.26 -12.64
C ASN A 72 0.99 21.39 -11.56
N SER A 73 0.70 22.12 -10.47
CA SER A 73 1.68 22.52 -9.45
C SER A 73 1.54 21.65 -8.21
N LEU A 74 1.84 20.36 -8.37
CA LEU A 74 1.91 19.43 -7.23
C LEU A 74 3.21 19.63 -6.44
N PRO A 75 3.20 19.39 -5.11
CA PRO A 75 4.42 19.40 -4.32
C PRO A 75 5.48 18.46 -4.91
N SER A 76 6.73 18.92 -4.90
CA SER A 76 7.90 18.23 -5.44
C SER A 76 9.11 18.40 -4.53
N VAL A 77 10.19 17.67 -4.81
CA VAL A 77 11.44 17.74 -4.03
C VAL A 77 12.03 19.16 -4.00
N GLU A 78 11.79 19.94 -5.05
CA GLU A 78 12.27 21.32 -5.21
C GLU A 78 11.37 22.35 -4.52
N THR A 79 10.06 22.06 -4.42
CA THR A 79 9.05 23.03 -3.94
C THR A 79 8.60 22.76 -2.51
N HIS A 80 8.80 21.54 -2.00
CA HIS A 80 8.44 21.16 -0.64
C HIS A 80 9.68 21.10 0.26
N THR A 81 9.65 21.87 1.35
CA THR A 81 10.63 21.77 2.43
C THR A 81 9.89 21.51 3.74
N SER A 82 10.32 20.49 4.48
CA SER A 82 9.80 20.22 5.81
C SER A 82 10.73 20.78 6.89
N LYS A 83 10.15 21.33 7.95
CA LYS A 83 10.85 21.66 9.21
C LYS A 83 10.84 20.50 10.20
N VAL A 84 10.13 19.41 9.90
CA VAL A 84 10.05 18.21 10.72
C VAL A 84 11.18 17.27 10.32
N THR A 85 11.93 16.81 11.30
CA THR A 85 12.97 15.79 11.12
C THR A 85 12.34 14.41 11.24
N TYR A 86 12.34 13.63 10.16
CA TYR A 86 11.75 12.29 10.12
C TYR A 86 12.82 11.20 10.25
N SER A 87 12.56 10.19 11.06
CA SER A 87 13.29 8.91 11.05
C SER A 87 12.52 7.87 10.24
N LEU A 88 13.16 6.74 9.92
CA LEU A 88 12.44 5.60 9.37
C LEU A 88 11.46 5.06 10.43
N PRO A 89 10.24 4.63 10.04
CA PRO A 89 9.18 4.21 10.96
C PRO A 89 9.36 2.76 11.46
N PHE A 90 10.60 2.30 11.64
CA PHE A 90 10.94 0.93 12.07
C PHE A 90 12.36 0.85 12.60
N GLU A 91 12.65 -0.23 13.32
CA GLU A 91 14.01 -0.62 13.71
C GLU A 91 14.62 -1.62 12.73
N GLY A 92 15.96 -1.60 12.68
CA GLY A 92 16.76 -2.50 11.87
C GLY A 92 16.73 -2.19 10.38
N ALA A 93 17.28 -3.12 9.60
CA ALA A 93 17.45 -3.01 8.16
C ALA A 93 16.19 -3.48 7.41
N TRP A 94 15.66 -2.63 6.53
CA TRP A 94 14.52 -2.94 5.65
C TRP A 94 14.86 -2.58 4.21
N ALA A 95 14.44 -3.41 3.28
CA ALA A 95 14.55 -3.14 1.85
C ALA A 95 13.39 -2.26 1.38
N VAL A 96 13.70 -1.25 0.58
CA VAL A 96 12.72 -0.49 -0.20
C VAL A 96 12.42 -1.29 -1.47
N VAL A 97 11.24 -1.89 -1.56
CA VAL A 97 10.82 -2.66 -2.75
C VAL A 97 10.02 -1.83 -3.73
N ASN A 98 9.23 -0.89 -3.22
CA ASN A 98 8.57 0.12 -4.04
C ASN A 98 8.82 1.50 -3.45
N GLY A 99 8.95 2.49 -4.33
CA GLY A 99 9.08 3.89 -3.93
C GLY A 99 10.33 4.56 -4.50
N GLY A 100 10.29 5.88 -4.46
CA GLY A 100 11.29 6.74 -5.06
C GLY A 100 10.79 8.16 -5.16
N PHE A 101 11.71 9.11 -5.10
CA PHE A 101 11.42 10.54 -5.13
C PHE A 101 11.39 11.13 -6.55
N THR A 102 11.59 10.30 -7.58
CA THR A 102 11.49 10.71 -8.99
C THR A 102 10.55 9.80 -9.77
N GLN A 103 10.06 10.29 -10.90
CA GLN A 103 9.13 9.55 -11.77
C GLN A 103 9.69 8.21 -12.26
N ALA A 104 10.99 8.14 -12.55
CA ALA A 104 11.61 6.95 -13.12
C ALA A 104 11.66 5.76 -12.14
N TYR A 105 11.67 6.02 -10.83
CA TYR A 105 11.83 5.00 -9.80
C TYR A 105 10.62 4.83 -8.88
N SER A 106 9.67 5.77 -8.91
CA SER A 106 8.42 5.69 -8.16
C SER A 106 7.42 4.74 -8.84
N HIS A 107 6.72 3.94 -8.04
CA HIS A 107 5.66 3.04 -8.50
C HIS A 107 4.28 3.73 -8.62
N SER A 108 4.13 4.90 -7.99
CA SER A 108 2.85 5.59 -7.78
C SER A 108 2.86 7.03 -8.30
N TRP A 109 3.82 7.40 -9.16
CA TRP A 109 4.02 8.80 -9.58
C TRP A 109 2.76 9.48 -10.14
N ASN A 110 1.97 8.73 -10.90
CA ASN A 110 0.75 9.19 -11.55
C ASN A 110 -0.50 9.12 -10.65
N ILE A 111 -0.33 8.73 -9.39
CA ILE A 111 -1.37 8.69 -8.35
C ILE A 111 -0.99 9.73 -7.29
N PRO A 112 -1.40 11.02 -7.44
CA PRO A 112 -0.98 12.09 -6.54
C PRO A 112 -1.15 11.82 -5.04
N VAL A 113 -2.18 11.07 -4.64
CA VAL A 113 -2.43 10.69 -3.23
C VAL A 113 -1.44 9.68 -2.67
N GLN A 114 -0.73 8.95 -3.52
CA GLN A 114 0.28 7.96 -3.15
C GLN A 114 1.66 8.32 -3.71
N ARG A 115 1.83 9.49 -4.34
CA ARG A 115 3.14 9.94 -4.81
C ARG A 115 4.09 10.00 -3.61
N TYR A 116 5.32 9.54 -3.80
CA TYR A 116 6.32 9.41 -2.71
C TYR A 116 5.99 8.35 -1.65
N ALA A 117 5.07 7.42 -1.94
CA ALA A 117 4.90 6.25 -1.08
C ALA A 117 6.02 5.24 -1.24
N TYR A 118 6.28 4.56 -0.13
CA TYR A 118 7.29 3.52 0.02
C TYR A 118 6.67 2.27 0.58
N ASP A 119 7.05 1.13 -0.01
CA ASP A 119 6.78 -0.20 0.55
C ASP A 119 8.09 -0.77 1.05
N PHE A 120 8.11 -1.12 2.33
CA PHE A 120 9.25 -1.68 3.02
C PHE A 120 9.01 -3.14 3.40
N VAL A 121 10.00 -3.98 3.16
CA VAL A 121 10.01 -5.39 3.59
C VAL A 121 11.34 -5.72 4.27
N GLN A 122 11.41 -6.81 5.02
CA GLN A 122 12.68 -7.39 5.44
C GLN A 122 13.06 -8.53 4.51
N LEU A 123 14.29 -8.51 4.00
CA LEU A 123 14.80 -9.55 3.10
C LEU A 123 15.89 -10.36 3.80
N HIS A 124 15.85 -11.68 3.61
CA HIS A 124 16.94 -12.59 3.93
C HIS A 124 17.31 -13.33 2.65
N GLU A 125 18.57 -13.21 2.22
CA GLU A 125 19.07 -13.81 0.96
C GLU A 125 18.19 -13.46 -0.27
N GLY A 126 17.73 -12.21 -0.34
CA GLY A 126 16.90 -11.71 -1.44
C GLY A 126 15.43 -12.13 -1.41
N ARG A 127 14.95 -12.79 -0.34
CA ARG A 127 13.55 -13.24 -0.18
C ARG A 127 12.88 -12.58 1.02
N SER A 128 11.58 -12.28 0.89
CA SER A 128 10.76 -11.66 1.95
C SER A 128 10.21 -12.66 2.97
N TYR A 129 10.31 -13.98 2.71
CA TYR A 129 9.79 -15.05 3.56
C TYR A 129 10.63 -16.33 3.49
N THR A 130 10.37 -17.24 4.45
CA THR A 130 10.94 -18.60 4.48
C THR A 130 9.86 -19.68 4.52
N GLY A 131 9.98 -20.71 3.68
CA GLY A 131 8.99 -21.79 3.63
C GLY A 131 7.79 -21.44 2.75
N ASN A 132 6.57 -21.57 3.30
CA ASN A 132 5.33 -21.40 2.53
C ASN A 132 4.92 -19.93 2.41
N GLU A 133 4.91 -19.40 1.18
CA GLU A 133 4.51 -18.02 0.86
C GLU A 133 3.08 -17.67 1.29
N ARG A 134 2.22 -18.67 1.52
CA ARG A 134 0.82 -18.41 1.90
C ARG A 134 0.61 -18.12 3.38
N ASP A 135 1.63 -18.38 4.20
CA ASP A 135 1.56 -18.23 5.65
C ASP A 135 2.19 -16.89 6.05
N VAL A 136 1.38 -15.93 6.50
CA VAL A 136 1.86 -14.56 6.81
C VAL A 136 2.99 -14.54 7.86
N GLU A 137 2.95 -15.47 8.82
CA GLU A 137 3.98 -15.63 9.87
C GLU A 137 5.35 -16.08 9.34
N ARG A 138 5.45 -16.45 8.07
CA ARG A 138 6.71 -16.82 7.41
C ARG A 138 7.46 -15.65 6.82
N TYR A 139 6.83 -14.48 6.74
CA TYR A 139 7.44 -13.26 6.24
C TYR A 139 8.27 -12.57 7.32
N HIS A 140 9.48 -12.14 6.96
CA HIS A 140 10.44 -11.62 7.92
C HIS A 140 10.00 -10.32 8.61
N CYS A 141 9.23 -9.49 7.90
CA CYS A 141 8.69 -8.24 8.42
C CYS A 141 7.39 -8.41 9.22
N TYR A 142 6.65 -9.52 9.08
CA TYR A 142 5.36 -9.69 9.75
C TYR A 142 5.53 -9.67 11.27
N GLY A 143 4.71 -8.86 11.97
CA GLY A 143 4.79 -8.67 13.41
C GLY A 143 5.92 -7.74 13.90
N LYS A 144 6.79 -7.21 13.02
CA LYS A 144 7.82 -6.24 13.41
C LYS A 144 7.22 -4.91 13.83
N ALA A 145 7.85 -4.24 14.79
CA ALA A 145 7.38 -2.96 15.32
C ALA A 145 7.38 -1.86 14.25
N ILE A 146 6.30 -1.08 14.21
CA ILE A 146 6.16 0.13 13.40
C ILE A 146 6.13 1.33 14.35
N LEU A 147 7.00 2.29 14.09
CA LEU A 147 7.30 3.40 14.99
C LEU A 147 6.80 4.73 14.41
N SER A 148 6.55 5.70 15.28
CA SER A 148 6.27 7.07 14.84
C SER A 148 7.53 7.68 14.23
N PRO A 149 7.50 8.16 12.97
CA PRO A 149 8.68 8.70 12.31
C PRO A 149 9.10 10.08 12.85
N ALA A 150 8.20 10.76 13.56
CA ALA A 150 8.43 12.05 14.20
C ALA A 150 7.41 12.25 15.34
N ASP A 151 7.60 13.28 16.16
CA ASP A 151 6.62 13.70 17.16
C ASP A 151 5.32 14.13 16.49
N GLY A 152 4.17 13.89 17.13
CA GLY A 152 2.90 14.28 16.53
C GLY A 152 1.67 13.92 17.35
N VAL A 153 0.51 14.02 16.69
CA VAL A 153 -0.80 13.68 17.23
C VAL A 153 -1.47 12.66 16.32
N VAL A 154 -1.96 11.57 16.88
CA VAL A 154 -2.70 10.54 16.14
C VAL A 154 -4.04 11.12 15.69
N MET A 155 -4.25 11.17 14.39
CA MET A 155 -5.44 11.76 13.77
C MET A 155 -6.49 10.73 13.39
N LYS A 156 -6.06 9.56 12.92
CA LYS A 156 -6.95 8.45 12.51
C LYS A 156 -6.32 7.11 12.81
N VAL A 157 -7.17 6.15 13.18
CA VAL A 157 -6.81 4.75 13.37
C VAL A 157 -7.89 3.90 12.70
N ASN A 158 -7.48 2.91 11.90
CA ASN A 158 -8.34 1.78 11.51
C ASN A 158 -7.68 0.50 12.02
N ASN A 159 -8.42 -0.29 12.80
CA ASN A 159 -7.93 -1.55 13.37
C ASN A 159 -8.97 -2.69 13.22
N ARG A 160 -9.82 -2.64 12.19
CA ARG A 160 -10.98 -3.53 12.03
C ARG A 160 -10.82 -4.57 10.94
N SER A 161 -9.66 -4.62 10.27
CA SER A 161 -9.43 -5.48 9.13
C SER A 161 -8.62 -6.72 9.50
N ASN A 162 -8.97 -7.86 8.90
CA ASN A 162 -8.15 -9.07 8.93
C ASN A 162 -7.09 -8.99 7.82
N ASP A 163 -6.00 -9.76 7.98
CA ASP A 163 -4.97 -9.89 6.94
C ASP A 163 -5.58 -10.43 5.65
N SER A 164 -5.07 -9.98 4.52
CA SER A 164 -5.39 -10.52 3.22
C SER A 164 -4.84 -11.94 3.08
N LEU A 165 -5.60 -12.82 2.42
CA LEU A 165 -5.13 -14.18 2.17
C LEU A 165 -4.14 -14.16 1.01
N ILE A 166 -2.93 -14.65 1.22
CA ILE A 166 -1.92 -14.77 0.17
C ILE A 166 -2.21 -16.05 -0.64
N LEU A 167 -2.41 -15.89 -1.93
CA LEU A 167 -2.75 -17.01 -2.84
C LEU A 167 -1.51 -17.51 -3.61
N GLY A 168 -0.39 -16.81 -3.46
CA GLY A 168 0.89 -17.06 -4.12
C GLY A 168 1.01 -16.37 -5.47
N LYS A 169 2.25 -16.20 -5.94
CA LYS A 169 2.56 -15.55 -7.24
C LYS A 169 1.92 -14.16 -7.39
N GLY A 170 2.02 -13.33 -6.35
CA GLY A 170 1.48 -11.96 -6.33
C GLY A 170 -0.05 -11.86 -6.28
N ARG A 171 -0.77 -12.99 -6.13
CA ARG A 171 -2.22 -13.00 -5.98
C ARG A 171 -2.62 -13.01 -4.51
N TYR A 172 -3.71 -12.33 -4.20
CA TYR A 172 -4.28 -12.29 -2.85
C TYR A 172 -5.81 -12.19 -2.88
N PHE A 173 -6.43 -12.34 -1.72
CA PHE A 173 -7.85 -12.07 -1.49
C PHE A 173 -7.99 -11.07 -0.34
N ASN A 174 -8.50 -9.88 -0.64
CA ASN A 174 -8.65 -8.81 0.36
C ASN A 174 -9.79 -9.14 1.33
N GLN A 175 -9.50 -9.04 2.62
CA GLN A 175 -10.49 -9.24 3.71
C GLN A 175 -10.80 -7.94 4.47
N SER A 176 -10.35 -6.80 3.96
CA SER A 176 -10.38 -5.52 4.66
C SER A 176 -11.54 -4.64 4.20
N ASN A 177 -12.00 -3.79 5.12
CA ASN A 177 -13.04 -2.79 4.85
C ASN A 177 -12.49 -1.52 4.17
N HIS A 178 -11.17 -1.36 4.09
CA HIS A 178 -10.49 -0.21 3.53
C HIS A 178 -9.24 -0.66 2.76
N ILE A 179 -8.87 0.07 1.70
CA ILE A 179 -7.72 -0.29 0.85
C ILE A 179 -6.38 -0.25 1.59
N ALA A 180 -6.23 0.68 2.54
CA ALA A 180 -5.06 0.75 3.41
C ALA A 180 -5.03 -0.34 4.50
N GLY A 181 -6.06 -1.17 4.59
CA GLY A 181 -6.20 -2.12 5.70
C GLY A 181 -6.31 -1.40 7.04
N ASN A 182 -5.60 -1.92 8.04
CA ASN A 182 -5.38 -1.23 9.29
C ASN A 182 -4.25 -0.22 9.12
N TYR A 183 -4.44 0.97 9.66
CA TYR A 183 -3.50 2.07 9.51
C TYR A 183 -3.55 3.03 10.69
N VAL A 184 -2.44 3.75 10.87
CA VAL A 184 -2.35 4.91 11.76
C VAL A 184 -1.99 6.12 10.90
N LEU A 185 -2.68 7.23 11.14
CA LEU A 185 -2.36 8.52 10.54
C LEU A 185 -1.93 9.48 11.66
N VAL A 186 -0.72 10.03 11.58
CA VAL A 186 -0.17 10.96 12.58
C VAL A 186 0.08 12.32 11.94
N LYS A 187 -0.39 13.40 12.58
CA LYS A 187 -0.07 14.78 12.21
C LYS A 187 1.19 15.24 12.93
N HIS A 188 2.18 15.70 12.19
CA HIS A 188 3.45 16.17 12.73
C HIS A 188 3.55 17.70 12.71
N ALA A 189 3.01 18.34 11.68
CA ALA A 189 2.97 19.79 11.53
C ALA A 189 1.75 20.21 10.69
N GLU A 190 1.64 21.52 10.39
CA GLU A 190 0.72 22.00 9.36
C GLU A 190 1.01 21.30 8.03
N ASP A 191 -0.04 20.76 7.42
CA ASP A 191 0.01 20.01 6.17
C ASP A 191 1.05 18.88 6.10
N GLN A 192 1.35 18.22 7.23
CA GLN A 192 2.27 17.09 7.25
C GLN A 192 1.73 15.96 8.11
N TYR A 193 1.29 14.90 7.42
CA TYR A 193 0.69 13.72 8.03
C TYR A 193 1.38 12.47 7.51
N SER A 194 1.91 11.63 8.40
CA SER A 194 2.40 10.31 8.00
C SER A 194 1.28 9.29 8.04
N LEU A 195 1.17 8.48 7.00
CA LEU A 195 0.29 7.31 6.96
C LEU A 195 1.15 6.05 6.99
N MET A 196 0.89 5.18 7.97
CA MET A 196 1.45 3.83 8.08
C MET A 196 0.31 2.83 7.91
N ALA A 197 0.36 2.01 6.87
CA ALA A 197 -0.74 1.14 6.45
C ALA A 197 -0.35 -0.34 6.43
N HIS A 198 -1.32 -1.20 6.11
CA HIS A 198 -1.20 -2.66 6.09
C HIS A 198 -0.82 -3.26 7.46
N LEU A 199 -1.15 -2.56 8.55
CA LEU A 199 -0.77 -2.93 9.91
C LEU A 199 -1.45 -4.22 10.37
N LYS A 200 -0.80 -4.96 11.27
CA LYS A 200 -1.34 -6.20 11.84
C LYS A 200 -2.56 -5.87 12.69
N LYS A 201 -3.62 -6.68 12.52
CA LYS A 201 -4.84 -6.56 13.33
C LYS A 201 -4.52 -6.68 14.81
N ASP A 202 -5.21 -5.89 15.63
CA ASP A 202 -5.11 -5.91 17.09
C ASP A 202 -3.71 -5.53 17.62
N SER A 203 -2.84 -4.97 16.76
CA SER A 203 -1.48 -4.54 17.14
C SER A 203 -1.33 -3.04 17.39
N ILE A 204 -2.32 -2.21 17.00
CA ILE A 204 -2.25 -0.75 17.16
C ILE A 204 -2.38 -0.39 18.64
N LEU A 205 -1.36 0.30 19.18
CA LEU A 205 -1.19 0.63 20.60
C LEU A 205 -1.68 2.03 20.98
N VAL A 206 -2.07 2.83 19.99
CA VAL A 206 -2.40 4.25 20.16
C VAL A 206 -3.85 4.55 19.78
N GLN A 207 -4.38 5.66 20.30
CA GLN A 207 -5.75 6.12 20.03
C GLN A 207 -5.78 7.52 19.40
N VAL A 208 -6.90 7.84 18.73
CA VAL A 208 -7.10 9.18 18.13
C VAL A 208 -7.02 10.26 19.21
N GLY A 209 -6.26 11.33 18.93
CA GLY A 209 -5.97 12.43 19.85
C GLY A 209 -4.74 12.24 20.72
N GLU A 210 -4.15 11.04 20.74
CA GLU A 210 -2.94 10.75 21.50
C GLU A 210 -1.72 11.47 20.92
N LYS A 211 -0.89 12.04 21.79
CA LYS A 211 0.42 12.58 21.42
C LYS A 211 1.43 11.44 21.39
N VAL A 212 2.21 11.38 20.32
CA VAL A 212 3.26 10.39 20.13
C VAL A 212 4.59 11.08 19.94
N VAL A 213 5.66 10.43 20.37
CA VAL A 213 7.05 10.91 20.18
C VAL A 213 7.75 10.08 19.10
N ARG A 214 8.75 10.66 18.43
CA ARG A 214 9.60 9.96 17.45
C ARG A 214 10.16 8.67 18.07
N GLY A 215 10.05 7.57 17.35
CA GLY A 215 10.48 6.25 17.81
C GLY A 215 9.49 5.51 18.71
N GLN A 216 8.38 6.14 19.14
CA GLN A 216 7.33 5.43 19.88
C GLN A 216 6.70 4.36 19.00
N GLN A 217 6.58 3.14 19.51
CA GLN A 217 5.86 2.07 18.82
C GLN A 217 4.37 2.40 18.70
N LEU A 218 3.87 2.37 17.48
CA LEU A 218 2.47 2.61 17.15
C LEU A 218 1.71 1.32 16.91
N ALA A 219 2.35 0.35 16.25
CA ALA A 219 1.73 -0.90 15.82
C ALA A 219 2.77 -1.98 15.46
N GLN A 220 2.30 -3.04 14.81
CA GLN A 220 3.14 -4.03 14.14
C GLN A 220 2.80 -4.12 12.64
N CYS A 221 3.81 -4.48 11.83
CA CYS A 221 3.67 -4.74 10.41
C CYS A 221 2.75 -5.95 10.19
N GLY A 222 1.82 -5.87 9.23
CA GLY A 222 0.85 -6.91 8.94
C GLY A 222 0.73 -7.17 7.44
N ASN A 223 -0.44 -7.66 7.04
CA ASN A 223 -0.81 -7.89 5.64
C ASN A 223 -2.27 -7.49 5.36
N THR A 224 -2.80 -6.51 6.09
CA THR A 224 -4.19 -6.07 5.90
C THR A 224 -4.32 -5.15 4.69
N GLY A 225 -5.51 -5.03 4.13
CA GLY A 225 -5.80 -4.14 3.01
C GLY A 225 -5.46 -4.72 1.65
N ASN A 226 -5.28 -3.83 0.68
CA ASN A 226 -4.88 -4.13 -0.70
C ASN A 226 -3.40 -4.55 -0.77
N SER A 227 -3.07 -5.67 -0.12
CA SER A 227 -1.71 -6.14 0.13
C SER A 227 -1.48 -7.54 -0.46
N THR A 228 -0.43 -7.68 -1.26
CA THR A 228 -0.04 -8.94 -1.91
C THR A 228 0.81 -9.84 -1.00
N GLU A 229 1.57 -9.22 -0.11
CA GLU A 229 2.43 -9.86 0.90
C GLU A 229 2.69 -8.90 2.08
N PRO A 230 3.08 -9.39 3.27
CA PRO A 230 3.45 -8.53 4.40
C PRO A 230 4.48 -7.47 4.03
N HIS A 231 4.15 -6.21 4.26
CA HIS A 231 5.02 -5.06 4.06
C HIS A 231 4.49 -3.85 4.86
N LEU A 232 5.34 -2.86 5.08
CA LEU A 232 4.90 -1.55 5.55
C LEU A 232 4.74 -0.61 4.35
N HIS A 233 3.51 -0.17 4.09
CA HIS A 233 3.27 1.00 3.24
C HIS A 233 3.35 2.27 4.08
N PHE A 234 4.18 3.21 3.63
CA PHE A 234 4.42 4.47 4.32
C PHE A 234 4.47 5.63 3.33
N HIS A 235 3.83 6.75 3.67
CA HIS A 235 4.04 8.01 2.97
C HIS A 235 3.70 9.22 3.85
N LEU A 236 4.20 10.38 3.44
CA LEU A 236 3.76 11.68 3.95
C LEU A 236 2.68 12.25 3.01
N GLN A 237 1.62 12.82 3.57
CA GLN A 237 0.55 13.48 2.83
C GLN A 237 0.21 14.84 3.45
N ASN A 238 -0.33 15.75 2.65
CA ASN A 238 -0.54 17.13 3.05
C ASN A 238 -1.87 17.44 3.78
N GLY A 239 -2.56 16.42 4.24
CA GLY A 239 -3.85 16.59 4.92
C GLY A 239 -4.35 15.28 5.52
N PRO A 240 -5.52 15.28 6.18
CA PRO A 240 -6.00 14.11 6.89
C PRO A 240 -6.81 13.13 6.02
N HIS A 241 -7.02 13.43 4.74
CA HIS A 241 -7.95 12.68 3.88
C HIS A 241 -7.20 11.82 2.87
N PHE A 242 -7.24 10.50 3.09
CA PHE A 242 -6.56 9.49 2.26
C PHE A 242 -6.77 9.69 0.74
N TYR A 243 -7.98 10.06 0.30
CA TYR A 243 -8.31 10.15 -1.13
C TYR A 243 -8.10 11.54 -1.74
N THR A 244 -7.83 12.58 -0.97
CA THR A 244 -7.75 13.96 -1.50
C THR A 244 -6.54 14.75 -1.02
N SER A 245 -5.70 14.15 -0.16
CA SER A 245 -4.43 14.71 0.27
C SER A 245 -3.34 14.26 -0.68
N VAL A 246 -2.54 15.20 -1.18
CA VAL A 246 -1.41 14.88 -2.07
C VAL A 246 -0.25 14.35 -1.25
N GLY A 247 0.47 13.38 -1.82
CA GLY A 247 1.72 12.88 -1.27
C GLY A 247 2.80 13.96 -1.28
N LEU A 248 3.64 13.94 -0.26
CA LEU A 248 4.74 14.88 -0.06
C LEU A 248 6.07 14.14 -0.12
N PRO A 249 7.12 14.73 -0.73
CA PRO A 249 8.45 14.16 -0.65
C PRO A 249 8.93 14.22 0.80
N ILE A 250 9.69 13.21 1.21
CA ILE A 250 10.21 13.09 2.57
C ILE A 250 11.72 12.95 2.53
N ARG A 251 12.38 13.61 3.49
CA ARG A 251 13.80 13.43 3.79
C ARG A 251 13.91 12.81 5.18
N PHE A 252 14.68 11.74 5.29
CA PHE A 252 14.98 11.06 6.53
C PHE A 252 16.31 11.58 7.11
N SER A 253 16.38 11.72 8.43
CA SER A 253 17.63 11.99 9.16
C SER A 253 18.33 10.69 9.54
N ASP A 254 19.63 10.78 9.79
CA ASP A 254 20.43 9.68 10.35
C ASP A 254 20.22 8.38 9.56
N LEU A 255 20.32 8.46 8.23
CA LEU A 255 20.01 7.37 7.33
C LEU A 255 21.27 6.60 6.96
N ALA A 256 21.31 5.30 7.27
CA ALA A 256 22.26 4.38 6.67
C ALA A 256 21.61 3.68 5.47
N LEU A 257 22.30 3.72 4.34
CA LEU A 257 21.81 3.25 3.04
C LEU A 257 22.84 2.35 2.38
N GLN A 258 22.43 1.17 1.92
CA GLN A 258 23.28 0.26 1.16
C GLN A 258 22.51 -0.40 0.01
N PRO A 259 23.15 -0.73 -1.12
CA PRO A 259 22.51 -1.49 -2.19
C PRO A 259 21.93 -2.81 -1.65
N CYS A 260 20.71 -3.15 -2.05
CA CYS A 260 20.08 -4.41 -1.64
C CYS A 260 20.70 -5.58 -2.42
N PRO A 261 21.36 -6.56 -1.76
CA PRO A 261 21.89 -7.73 -2.44
C PRO A 261 20.76 -8.53 -3.10
N GLN A 262 21.00 -9.03 -4.32
CA GLN A 262 20.07 -9.87 -5.07
C GLN A 262 18.67 -9.24 -5.25
N TYR A 263 18.58 -7.91 -5.28
CA TYR A 263 17.31 -7.18 -5.45
C TYR A 263 16.53 -7.58 -6.72
N SER A 264 17.24 -8.00 -7.78
CA SER A 264 16.62 -8.47 -9.03
C SER A 264 15.71 -9.69 -8.86
N LEU A 265 15.85 -10.46 -7.77
CA LEU A 265 14.90 -11.53 -7.44
C LEU A 265 13.52 -11.00 -7.03
N MET A 266 13.46 -9.76 -6.55
CA MET A 266 12.22 -9.07 -6.16
C MET A 266 11.70 -8.18 -7.30
N ASP A 267 12.58 -7.43 -7.96
CA ASP A 267 12.20 -6.48 -9.02
C ASP A 267 13.36 -6.24 -10.00
N GLU A 268 13.12 -6.55 -11.28
CA GLU A 268 14.11 -6.47 -12.36
C GLU A 268 14.27 -5.05 -12.93
N ARG A 269 13.40 -4.09 -12.56
CA ARG A 269 13.46 -2.73 -13.12
C ARG A 269 14.75 -2.01 -12.68
N PRO A 270 15.33 -1.12 -13.50
CA PRO A 270 16.60 -0.44 -13.21
C PRO A 270 16.61 0.32 -11.87
N VAL A 271 17.70 0.23 -11.10
CA VAL A 271 17.84 0.92 -9.80
C VAL A 271 18.65 2.20 -9.97
N MET A 272 18.28 3.26 -9.24
CA MET A 272 19.03 4.52 -9.23
C MET A 272 20.45 4.28 -8.69
N PRO A 273 21.52 4.78 -9.32
CA PRO A 273 22.87 4.71 -8.75
C PRO A 273 22.98 5.49 -7.43
N LEU A 274 23.73 4.95 -6.46
CA LEU A 274 23.88 5.57 -5.13
C LEU A 274 24.47 6.99 -5.22
N SER A 275 25.40 7.21 -6.15
CA SER A 275 25.99 8.53 -6.42
C SER A 275 25.00 9.59 -6.90
N SER A 276 23.82 9.18 -7.36
CA SER A 276 22.74 10.08 -7.82
C SER A 276 21.65 10.31 -6.76
N MET A 277 21.78 9.70 -5.57
CA MET A 277 20.79 9.79 -4.50
C MET A 277 21.14 10.94 -3.55
N PRO A 278 20.32 12.01 -3.49
CA PRO A 278 20.58 13.11 -2.58
C PRO A 278 20.42 12.66 -1.12
N GLU A 279 21.10 13.37 -0.22
CA GLU A 279 21.08 13.07 1.21
C GLU A 279 19.65 13.05 1.79
N GLY A 280 19.38 12.04 2.62
CA GLY A 280 18.10 11.82 3.28
C GLY A 280 17.01 11.24 2.39
N PHE A 281 17.23 11.08 1.08
CA PHE A 281 16.29 10.40 0.20
C PHE A 281 16.59 8.91 0.07
N ILE A 282 15.53 8.16 -0.19
CA ILE A 282 15.58 6.71 -0.43
C ILE A 282 14.84 6.38 -1.73
N SER A 283 15.21 5.26 -2.33
CA SER A 283 14.61 4.72 -3.55
C SER A 283 14.62 3.21 -3.49
N ARG A 284 13.79 2.56 -4.30
CA ARG A 284 13.78 1.11 -4.42
C ARG A 284 15.15 0.55 -4.82
N GLY A 285 15.45 -0.67 -4.39
CA GLY A 285 16.74 -1.33 -4.65
C GLY A 285 17.79 -1.14 -3.55
N TYR A 286 17.39 -0.55 -2.41
CA TYR A 286 18.27 -0.26 -1.29
C TYR A 286 17.74 -0.82 0.01
N ILE A 287 18.64 -1.21 0.89
CA ILE A 287 18.38 -1.47 2.30
C ILE A 287 18.63 -0.16 3.05
N VAL A 288 17.67 0.20 3.90
CA VAL A 288 17.67 1.40 4.73
C VAL A 288 17.55 1.03 6.20
N GLN A 289 18.20 1.80 7.06
CA GLN A 289 18.07 1.70 8.51
C GLN A 289 18.35 3.06 9.15
N ASN A 290 17.80 3.29 10.35
CA ASN A 290 18.22 4.41 11.19
C ASN A 290 19.68 4.14 11.62
N GLY A 291 20.51 5.18 11.56
CA GLY A 291 21.94 5.19 11.90
C GLY A 291 22.22 5.44 13.36
#